data_AF-A0A5F2H0X9-F1
#
_entry.id   AF-A0A5F2H0X9-F1
#
_cell.length_a   1.000
_cell.length_b   1.000
_cell.length_c   1.000
_cell.angle_alpha   90.00
_cell.angle_beta   90.00
_cell.angle_gamma   90.00
#
_symmetry.space_group_name_H-M   'P 1'
#
loop_
_entity.id
_entity.type
_entity.pdbx_description
1 polymer ?
#
loop_
_entity_poly.entity_id
_entity_poly.type
_entity_poly.pdbx_seq_one_letter_code
_entity_poly.pdbx_strand_id
1 'polypeptide(L)'
;MRRRPKRSHNGGPPLDDYDGPPWGKGDAYIFLAWRAAHDKAWKAPSHAVMLMRLERAEQLGLTYEEYTLEILERGRQLSEDDAERIAEIRRARRRRRISHFE
;
A
#
# COMPACT_ATOMS: atom_id res chain seq x y z
N MET A 1 -18.78 -27.75 39.66
CA MET A 1 -17.42 -28.18 40.05
C MET A 1 -16.41 -27.41 39.21
N ARG A 2 -15.51 -26.63 39.83
CA ARG A 2 -14.41 -25.95 39.10
C ARG A 2 -13.50 -27.03 38.50
N ARG A 3 -13.36 -27.06 37.16
CA ARG A 3 -12.44 -27.98 36.48
C ARG A 3 -11.03 -27.71 37.01
N ARG A 4 -10.36 -28.73 37.56
CA ARG A 4 -8.96 -28.62 37.95
C ARG A 4 -8.14 -28.26 36.70
N PRO A 5 -7.30 -27.22 36.74
CA PRO A 5 -6.45 -26.89 35.60
C PRO A 5 -5.54 -28.07 35.30
N LYS A 6 -5.36 -28.38 34.00
CA LYS A 6 -4.41 -29.40 33.56
C LYS A 6 -3.01 -29.00 34.04
N ARG A 7 -2.12 -29.98 34.26
CA ARG A 7 -0.76 -29.78 34.79
C ARG A 7 0.10 -28.77 33.99
N SER A 8 -0.30 -28.42 32.78
CA SER A 8 0.33 -27.43 31.89
C SER A 8 -0.34 -26.04 31.89
N HIS A 9 -1.34 -25.78 32.76
CA HIS A 9 -1.97 -24.47 32.89
C HIS A 9 -1.37 -23.69 34.07
N ASN A 10 -0.99 -22.44 33.83
CA ASN A 10 -0.44 -21.51 34.81
C ASN A 10 -1.50 -20.92 35.78
N GLY A 11 -2.78 -21.25 35.63
CA GLY A 11 -3.85 -20.78 36.53
C GLY A 11 -4.01 -19.26 36.59
N GLY A 12 -3.44 -18.53 35.62
CA GLY A 12 -3.53 -17.08 35.53
C GLY A 12 -4.99 -16.63 35.36
N PRO A 13 -5.31 -15.39 35.72
CA PRO A 13 -6.64 -14.83 35.49
C PRO A 13 -7.03 -15.03 34.02
N PRO A 14 -8.29 -15.40 33.73
CA PRO A 14 -8.79 -15.40 32.37
C PRO A 14 -8.52 -14.03 31.73
N LEU A 15 -8.10 -14.04 30.46
CA LEU A 15 -8.05 -12.82 29.68
C LEU A 15 -9.47 -12.54 29.21
N ASP A 16 -10.24 -11.83 30.03
CA ASP A 16 -11.65 -11.52 29.78
C ASP A 16 -11.85 -10.67 28.50
N ASP A 17 -10.78 -10.06 27.99
CA ASP A 17 -10.69 -9.20 26.81
C ASP A 17 -9.98 -9.86 25.61
N TYR A 18 -9.64 -11.14 25.69
CA TYR A 18 -8.95 -11.83 24.61
C TYR A 18 -9.95 -12.51 23.65
N ASP A 19 -10.17 -11.88 22.51
CA ASP A 19 -11.02 -12.40 21.41
C ASP A 19 -10.44 -13.64 20.69
N GLY A 20 -9.29 -14.14 21.16
CA GLY A 20 -8.56 -15.22 20.51
C GLY A 20 -7.49 -14.73 19.54
N PRO A 21 -6.74 -15.66 18.94
CA PRO A 21 -5.69 -15.28 18.00
C PRO A 21 -6.28 -14.73 16.70
N PRO A 22 -5.58 -13.82 16.01
CA PRO A 22 -6.09 -13.21 14.78
C PRO A 22 -6.22 -14.19 13.61
N TRP A 23 -5.62 -15.38 13.69
CA TRP A 23 -5.80 -16.48 12.73
C TRP A 23 -7.00 -17.39 13.05
N GLY A 24 -7.73 -17.13 14.15
CA GLY A 24 -8.93 -17.87 14.54
C GLY A 24 -8.68 -19.39 14.64
N LYS A 25 -9.52 -20.17 13.96
CA LYS A 25 -9.40 -21.65 13.86
C LYS A 25 -8.43 -22.12 12.77
N GLY A 26 -7.84 -21.19 12.02
CA GLY A 26 -6.89 -21.49 10.95
C GLY A 26 -5.48 -21.76 11.45
N ASP A 27 -4.58 -22.02 10.52
CA ASP A 27 -3.17 -22.23 10.81
C ASP A 27 -2.43 -20.91 11.05
N ALA A 28 -1.70 -20.83 12.18
CA ALA A 28 -0.98 -19.63 12.58
C ALA A 28 0.14 -19.26 11.61
N TYR A 29 0.84 -20.26 11.07
CA TYR A 29 1.94 -20.04 10.13
C TYR A 29 1.43 -19.49 8.81
N ILE A 30 0.33 -20.04 8.27
CA ILE A 30 -0.29 -19.53 7.02
C ILE A 30 -0.68 -18.06 7.19
N PHE A 31 -1.31 -17.70 8.31
CA PHE A 31 -1.74 -16.33 8.57
C PHE A 31 -0.56 -15.35 8.64
N LEU A 32 0.49 -15.69 9.40
CA LEU A 32 1.67 -14.84 9.55
C LEU A 32 2.45 -14.73 8.24
N ALA A 33 2.59 -15.82 7.49
CA ALA A 33 3.24 -15.82 6.19
C ALA A 33 2.48 -14.94 5.18
N TRP A 34 1.14 -15.05 5.13
CA TRP A 34 0.30 -14.19 4.31
C TRP A 34 0.44 -12.71 4.69
N ARG A 35 0.37 -12.39 6.00
CA ARG A 35 0.53 -11.02 6.49
C ARG A 35 1.89 -10.44 6.08
N ALA A 36 2.97 -11.19 6.29
CA ALA A 36 4.32 -10.73 5.92
C ALA A 36 4.47 -10.51 4.41
N ALA A 37 3.88 -11.39 3.58
CA ALA A 37 3.88 -11.23 2.14
C ALA A 37 3.06 -10.00 1.70
N HIS A 38 1.89 -9.80 2.30
CA HIS A 38 1.06 -8.62 2.08
C HIS A 38 1.81 -7.33 2.44
N ASP A 39 2.38 -7.25 3.64
CA ASP A 39 3.13 -6.07 4.10
C ASP A 39 4.33 -5.77 3.20
N LYS A 40 5.00 -6.82 2.70
CA LYS A 40 6.11 -6.67 1.75
C LYS A 40 5.65 -6.14 0.39
N ALA A 41 4.51 -6.62 -0.12
CA ALA A 41 3.97 -6.21 -1.40
C ALA A 41 3.48 -4.75 -1.39
N TRP A 42 2.88 -4.32 -0.28
CA TRP A 42 2.35 -2.97 -0.09
C TRP A 42 3.30 -2.03 0.63
N LYS A 43 4.56 -2.46 0.84
CA LYS A 43 5.58 -1.60 1.44
C LYS A 43 5.81 -0.38 0.55
N ALA A 44 5.76 0.80 1.16
CA ALA A 44 6.04 2.04 0.46
C ALA A 44 7.42 1.99 -0.23
N PRO A 45 7.57 2.60 -1.42
CA PRO A 45 8.86 2.70 -2.08
C PRO A 45 9.87 3.42 -1.18
N SER A 46 11.15 3.10 -1.36
CA SER A 46 12.21 3.77 -0.61
C SER A 46 12.24 5.27 -0.94
N HIS A 47 12.72 6.08 0.00
CA HIS A 47 12.85 7.53 -0.19
C HIS A 47 13.64 7.88 -1.46
N ALA A 48 14.72 7.14 -1.74
CA ALA A 48 15.51 7.31 -2.97
C ALA A 48 14.69 7.08 -4.25
N VAL A 49 13.83 6.06 -4.26
CA VAL A 49 12.92 5.80 -5.40
C VAL A 49 11.88 6.90 -5.54
N MET A 50 11.37 7.44 -4.43
CA MET A 50 10.44 8.58 -4.47
C MET A 50 11.11 9.83 -5.05
N LEU A 51 12.34 10.16 -4.62
CA LEU A 51 13.09 11.28 -5.18
C LEU A 51 13.40 11.11 -6.66
N MET A 52 13.81 9.91 -7.09
CA MET A 52 14.03 9.61 -8.51
C MET A 52 12.74 9.80 -9.33
N ARG A 53 11.59 9.36 -8.81
CA ARG A 53 10.29 9.56 -9.48
C ARG A 53 9.89 11.04 -9.53
N LEU A 54 10.19 11.80 -8.48
CA LEU A 54 9.94 13.23 -8.42
C LEU A 54 10.77 13.98 -9.48
N GLU A 55 12.07 13.71 -9.53
CA GLU A 55 12.98 14.31 -10.52
C GLU A 55 12.53 14.03 -11.97
N ARG A 56 12.14 12.78 -12.26
CA ARG A 56 11.59 12.43 -13.58
C ARG A 56 10.27 13.12 -13.87
N ALA A 57 9.38 13.23 -12.88
CA ALA A 57 8.13 13.95 -13.05
C ALA A 57 8.38 15.43 -13.39
N GLU A 58 9.33 16.07 -12.70
CA GLU A 58 9.72 17.46 -12.94
C GLU A 58 10.29 17.67 -14.34
N GLN A 59 11.21 16.79 -14.79
CA GLN A 59 11.75 16.81 -16.17
C GLN A 59 10.63 16.75 -17.22
N LEU A 60 9.61 15.92 -17.00
CA LEU A 60 8.47 15.77 -17.89
C LEU A 60 7.35 16.81 -17.65
N GLY A 61 7.53 17.75 -16.72
CA GLY A 61 6.52 18.75 -16.31
C GLY A 61 5.19 18.14 -15.84
N LEU A 62 5.27 16.98 -15.18
CA LEU A 62 4.19 16.26 -14.52
C LEU A 62 4.28 16.44 -13.01
N THR A 63 3.19 16.22 -12.28
CA THR A 63 3.28 16.06 -10.82
C THR A 63 3.81 14.68 -10.47
N TYR A 64 4.35 14.53 -9.26
CA TYR A 64 4.77 13.22 -8.73
C TYR A 64 3.63 12.19 -8.79
N GLU A 65 2.42 12.61 -8.44
CA GLU A 65 1.23 11.76 -8.48
C GLU A 65 0.91 11.30 -9.91
N GLU A 66 0.91 12.22 -10.87
CA GLU A 66 0.65 11.91 -12.29
C GLU A 66 1.67 10.91 -12.85
N TYR A 67 2.96 11.12 -12.58
CA TYR A 67 4.02 10.19 -13.00
C TYR A 67 3.90 8.83 -12.30
N THR A 68 3.63 8.84 -10.99
CA THR A 68 3.53 7.61 -10.20
C THR A 68 2.32 6.76 -10.59
N LEU A 69 1.19 7.37 -10.94
CA LEU A 69 0.01 6.64 -11.41
C LEU A 69 0.23 5.93 -12.74
N GLU A 70 1.05 6.48 -13.64
CA GLU A 70 1.44 5.76 -14.86
C GLU A 70 2.23 4.47 -14.56
N ILE A 71 3.05 4.49 -13.50
CA ILE A 71 3.76 3.29 -13.04
C ILE A 71 2.80 2.31 -12.36
N LEU A 72 1.96 2.79 -11.42
CA LEU A 72 1.15 1.92 -10.57
C LEU A 72 -0.07 1.33 -11.30
N GLU A 73 -0.75 2.10 -12.14
CA GLU A 73 -1.96 1.64 -12.84
C GLU A 73 -1.64 1.00 -14.19
N ARG A 74 -0.65 1.54 -14.91
CA ARG A 74 -0.38 1.17 -16.31
C ARG A 74 0.93 0.40 -16.47
N GLY A 75 1.78 0.33 -15.44
CA GLY A 75 3.09 -0.29 -15.52
C GLY A 75 4.05 0.44 -16.45
N ARG A 76 3.80 1.71 -16.80
CA ARG A 76 4.60 2.48 -17.76
C ARG A 76 5.50 3.48 -17.04
N GLN A 77 6.79 3.46 -17.39
CA GLN A 77 7.72 4.51 -17.01
C GLN A 77 7.79 5.52 -18.16
N LEU A 78 7.21 6.71 -17.96
CA LEU A 78 7.24 7.74 -18.99
C LEU A 78 8.64 8.30 -19.18
N SER A 79 8.92 8.66 -20.43
CA SER A 79 10.14 9.33 -20.91
C SER A 79 9.78 10.49 -21.84
N GLU A 80 10.78 11.21 -22.35
CA GLU A 80 10.58 12.30 -23.31
C GLU A 80 9.91 11.84 -24.62
N ASP A 81 10.10 10.57 -24.98
CA ASP A 81 9.50 9.96 -26.18
C ASP A 81 7.98 9.80 -26.05
N ASP A 82 7.43 9.83 -24.83
CA ASP A 82 5.99 9.68 -24.56
C ASP A 82 5.23 11.03 -24.64
N ALA A 83 5.65 11.93 -25.53
CA ALA A 83 5.17 13.31 -25.62
C ALA A 83 3.63 13.41 -25.75
N GLU A 84 3.01 12.52 -26.51
CA GLU A 84 1.54 12.49 -26.69
C GLU A 84 0.81 12.17 -25.38
N ARG A 85 1.30 11.17 -24.64
CA ARG A 85 0.71 10.75 -23.36
C ARG A 85 0.89 11.85 -22.30
N ILE A 86 2.07 12.47 -22.25
CA ILE A 86 2.36 13.60 -21.36
C ILE A 86 1.41 14.77 -21.66
N ALA A 87 1.18 15.08 -22.93
CA ALA A 87 0.24 16.12 -23.33
C ALA A 87 -1.21 15.80 -22.92
N GLU A 88 -1.62 14.54 -23.03
CA GLU A 88 -2.94 14.08 -22.58
C GLU A 88 -3.14 14.28 -21.07
N ILE A 89 -2.15 13.89 -20.26
CA ILE A 89 -2.16 14.05 -18.80
C ILE A 89 -2.30 15.54 -18.43
N ARG A 90 -1.47 16.40 -19.05
CA ARG A 90 -1.51 17.85 -18.83
C ARG A 90 -2.88 18.44 -19.21
N ARG A 91 -3.49 17.99 -20.32
CA ARG A 91 -4.85 18.41 -20.73
C ARG A 91 -5.90 17.97 -19.72
N ALA A 92 -5.82 16.73 -19.20
CA ALA A 92 -6.74 16.23 -18.19
C ALA A 92 -6.64 17.03 -16.89
N ARG A 93 -5.43 17.38 -16.45
CA ARG A 93 -5.20 18.27 -15.30
C ARG A 93 -5.86 19.64 -15.51
N ARG A 94 -5.66 20.26 -16.68
CA ARG A 94 -6.28 21.55 -17.02
C ARG A 94 -7.82 21.47 -16.98
N ARG A 95 -8.41 20.42 -17.52
CA ARG A 95 -9.87 20.19 -17.48
C ARG A 95 -10.40 20.07 -16.06
N ARG A 96 -9.75 19.26 -15.22
CA ARG A 96 -10.11 19.12 -13.80
C ARG A 96 -10.03 20.45 -13.05
N ARG A 97 -9.01 21.26 -13.35
CA ARG A 97 -8.87 22.59 -12.76
C ARG A 97 -10.04 23.51 -13.16
N ILE A 98 -10.44 23.53 -14.42
CA ILE A 98 -11.55 24.37 -14.90
C ILE A 98 -12.88 23.93 -14.28
N SER A 99 -13.16 22.62 -14.25
CA SER A 99 -14.37 22.06 -13.66
C SER A 99 -14.53 22.34 -12.16
N HIS A 100 -13.47 22.71 -11.45
CA HIS A 100 -13.55 23.07 -10.03
C HIS A 100 -14.02 24.52 -9.79
N PHE A 101 -14.06 25.34 -10.84
CA PHE A 101 -14.46 26.76 -10.77
C PHE A 101 -15.80 27.05 -11.47
N GLU A 102 -16.47 26.04 -12.02
CA GLU A 102 -17.87 26.09 -12.50
C GLU A 102 -18.79 25.45 -11.46
#